data_AF-A0A7V2MGV1-F1
#
_entry.id   AF-A0A7V2MGV1-F1
#
_cell.length_a   1.000
_cell.length_b   1.000
_cell.length_c   1.000
_cell.angle_alpha   90.00
_cell.angle_beta   90.00
_cell.angle_gamma   90.00
#
_symmetry.space_group_name_H-M   'P 1'
#
loop_
_entity.id
_entity.type
_entity.pdbx_description
1 polymer ?
#
loop_
_entity_poly.entity_id
_entity_poly.type
_entity_poly.pdbx_seq_one_letter_code
_entity_poly.pdbx_strand_id
1 'polypeptide(L)'
;MFFVLADSGDAAALWAHRGLQERGLDPVFITPRMLASSLRWEHRVGGEGARTSVLFHRDRLLSSTGVGGVLNRISFLSADLFAPGRPEDRQYAQMEVTALVMSCLHGLDCPVLNRPTAQGMAGSWRHPSEWAVLAGRAGLTAWPFRQRAGQDPVMALAPPSLPRRTVFVAGRQACGAAPGEVAEACTRLAALAQTALLGVDFVAGPAGSWTFAGASPQPDFRSGGARFLDTLAAVLKGDLE
;
A
#
# COMPACT_ATOMS: atom_id res chain seq x y z
N MET A 1 14.05 -12.47 -5.71
CA MET A 1 14.05 -11.10 -6.30
C MET A 1 12.98 -10.27 -5.62
N PHE A 2 13.21 -8.97 -5.38
CA PHE A 2 12.21 -8.09 -4.75
C PHE A 2 11.70 -7.04 -5.74
N PHE A 3 10.50 -6.53 -5.53
CA PHE A 3 9.91 -5.50 -6.39
C PHE A 3 9.33 -4.33 -5.59
N VAL A 4 9.45 -3.12 -6.14
CA VAL A 4 8.73 -1.93 -5.70
C VAL A 4 7.85 -1.46 -6.85
N LEU A 5 6.54 -1.50 -6.66
CA LEU A 5 5.53 -1.12 -7.64
C LEU A 5 4.95 0.24 -7.25
N ALA A 6 5.24 1.28 -8.01
CA ALA A 6 4.75 2.62 -7.72
C ALA A 6 4.84 3.55 -8.93
N ASP A 7 4.11 4.67 -8.88
CA ASP A 7 4.31 5.76 -9.83
C ASP A 7 5.72 6.33 -9.76
N SER A 8 6.22 6.83 -10.89
CA SER A 8 7.59 7.39 -10.98
C SER A 8 7.79 8.62 -10.10
N GLY A 9 6.71 9.29 -9.69
CA GLY A 9 6.73 10.45 -8.79
C GLY A 9 6.53 10.11 -7.32
N ASP A 10 6.34 8.84 -6.94
CA ASP A 10 6.12 8.46 -5.54
C ASP A 10 7.42 8.57 -4.74
N ALA A 11 7.56 9.68 -4.02
CA ALA A 11 8.75 9.97 -3.22
C ALA A 11 9.00 8.94 -2.11
N ALA A 12 7.94 8.36 -1.52
CA ALA A 12 8.09 7.34 -0.47
C ALA A 12 8.57 6.02 -1.08
N ALA A 13 8.04 5.64 -2.25
CA ALA A 13 8.49 4.45 -2.97
C ALA A 13 9.95 4.58 -3.44
N LEU A 14 10.36 5.74 -3.97
CA LEU A 14 11.75 5.99 -4.37
C LEU A 14 12.72 5.98 -3.18
N TRP A 15 12.27 6.48 -2.03
CA TRP A 15 13.03 6.39 -0.78
C TRP A 15 13.15 4.94 -0.30
N ALA A 16 12.05 4.17 -0.30
CA ALA A 16 12.08 2.75 0.03
C ALA A 16 12.99 1.96 -0.91
N HIS A 17 12.88 2.18 -2.22
CA HIS A 17 13.72 1.51 -3.21
C HIS A 17 15.21 1.67 -2.89
N ARG A 18 15.69 2.91 -2.70
CA ARG A 18 17.09 3.18 -2.34
C ARG A 18 17.48 2.56 -1.00
N GLY A 19 16.64 2.74 0.02
CA GLY A 19 16.91 2.20 1.36
C GLY A 19 16.95 0.66 1.40
N LEU A 20 16.16 -0.02 0.56
CA LEU A 20 16.18 -1.47 0.43
C LEU A 20 17.39 -1.96 -0.39
N GLN A 21 17.85 -1.19 -1.38
CA GLN A 21 19.11 -1.47 -2.08
C GLN A 21 20.30 -1.44 -1.12
N GLU A 22 20.39 -0.43 -0.25
CA GLU A 22 21.42 -0.32 0.79
C GLU A 22 21.41 -1.49 1.79
N ARG A 23 20.27 -2.18 1.93
CA ARG A 23 20.09 -3.37 2.77
C ARG A 23 20.35 -4.69 2.01
N GLY A 24 20.81 -4.61 0.77
CA GLY A 24 21.17 -5.77 -0.05
C GLY A 24 19.99 -6.51 -0.69
N LEU A 25 18.78 -5.95 -0.69
CA LEU A 25 17.62 -6.60 -1.36
C LEU A 25 17.59 -6.33 -2.86
N ASP A 26 18.23 -5.25 -3.32
CA ASP A 26 18.24 -4.76 -4.71
C ASP A 26 16.90 -4.91 -5.45
N PRO A 27 15.81 -4.29 -4.96
CA PRO A 27 14.50 -4.46 -5.57
C PRO A 27 14.44 -3.83 -6.96
N VAL A 28 13.66 -4.43 -7.86
CA VAL A 28 13.36 -3.84 -9.16
C VAL A 28 12.20 -2.84 -9.03
N PHE A 29 12.42 -1.58 -9.40
CA PHE A 29 11.35 -0.58 -9.50
C PHE A 29 10.52 -0.77 -10.78
N ILE A 30 9.21 -0.95 -10.61
CA ILE A 30 8.24 -1.14 -11.68
C ILE A 30 7.17 -0.04 -11.59
N THR A 31 6.92 0.64 -12.71
CA THR A 31 5.87 1.67 -12.81
C THR A 31 4.60 1.15 -13.48
N PRO A 32 3.44 1.78 -13.27
CA PRO A 32 2.23 1.58 -14.07
C PRO A 32 2.49 1.54 -15.58
N ARG A 33 3.31 2.48 -16.07
CA ARG A 33 3.69 2.55 -17.48
C ARG A 33 4.46 1.30 -17.93
N MET A 34 5.39 0.80 -17.13
CA MET A 34 6.14 -0.41 -17.47
C MET A 34 5.27 -1.67 -17.50
N LEU A 35 4.23 -1.75 -16.67
CA LEU A 35 3.24 -2.83 -16.73
C LEU A 35 2.43 -2.74 -18.04
N ALA A 36 1.92 -1.55 -18.36
CA ALA A 36 1.14 -1.31 -19.57
C ALA A 36 1.96 -1.49 -20.87
N SER A 37 3.26 -1.23 -20.83
CA SER A 37 4.18 -1.38 -21.97
C SER A 37 5.11 -2.60 -21.86
N SER A 38 4.69 -3.65 -21.16
CA SER A 38 5.46 -4.90 -21.07
C SER A 38 5.62 -5.55 -22.45
N LEU A 39 6.75 -6.24 -22.67
CA LEU A 39 7.06 -6.91 -23.95
C LEU A 39 6.24 -8.19 -24.13
N ARG A 40 6.02 -8.90 -23.02
CA ARG A 40 5.20 -10.12 -22.99
C ARG A 40 4.58 -10.26 -21.60
N TRP A 41 3.30 -10.59 -21.58
CA TRP A 41 2.59 -11.00 -20.39
C TRP A 41 1.97 -12.36 -20.63
N GLU A 42 2.25 -13.31 -19.76
CA GLU A 42 1.57 -14.61 -19.71
C GLU A 42 1.00 -14.81 -18.32
N HIS A 43 -0.32 -14.99 -18.25
CA HIS A 43 -1.03 -15.26 -17.01
C HIS A 43 -1.93 -16.47 -17.24
N ARG A 44 -1.65 -17.57 -16.53
CA ARG A 44 -2.39 -18.82 -16.61
C ARG A 44 -3.09 -19.07 -15.29
N VAL A 45 -4.41 -19.21 -15.34
CA VAL A 45 -5.22 -19.59 -14.19
C VAL A 45 -5.63 -21.04 -14.34
N GLY A 46 -5.37 -21.87 -13.34
CA GLY A 46 -5.70 -23.28 -13.32
C GLY A 46 -6.06 -23.77 -11.91
N GLY A 47 -6.27 -25.09 -11.76
CA GLY A 47 -6.68 -25.69 -10.49
C GLY A 47 -5.67 -25.52 -9.34
N GLU A 48 -4.39 -25.33 -9.66
CA GLU A 48 -3.31 -25.09 -8.69
C GLU A 48 -3.09 -23.59 -8.38
N GLY A 49 -3.97 -22.71 -8.86
CA GLY A 49 -3.84 -21.26 -8.72
C GLY A 49 -3.39 -20.56 -10.00
N ALA A 50 -2.83 -19.36 -9.86
CA ALA A 50 -2.45 -18.52 -10.98
C ALA A 50 -0.92 -18.44 -11.14
N ARG A 51 -0.42 -18.70 -12.35
CA ARG A 51 0.99 -18.51 -12.71
C ARG A 51 1.12 -17.31 -13.63
N THR A 52 2.00 -16.38 -13.27
CA THR A 52 2.27 -15.18 -14.05
C THR A 52 3.72 -15.08 -14.46
N SER A 53 3.97 -14.57 -15.66
CA SER A 53 5.27 -14.05 -16.09
C SER A 53 5.08 -12.76 -16.88
N VAL A 54 5.86 -11.73 -16.54
CA VAL A 54 5.86 -10.43 -17.20
C VAL A 54 7.28 -10.09 -17.58
N LEU A 55 7.55 -10.06 -18.89
CA LEU A 55 8.82 -9.63 -19.44
C LEU A 55 8.75 -8.13 -19.73
N PHE A 56 9.57 -7.37 -19.02
CA PHE A 56 9.75 -5.95 -19.25
C PHE A 56 10.93 -5.69 -20.21
N HIS A 57 11.03 -4.45 -20.68
CA HIS A 57 12.23 -3.98 -21.37
C HIS A 57 13.50 -4.16 -20.52
N ARG A 58 14.62 -4.51 -21.18
CA ARG A 58 15.93 -4.85 -20.57
C ARG A 58 15.93 -6.18 -19.80
N ASP A 59 15.22 -7.18 -20.31
CA ASP A 59 15.21 -8.57 -19.81
C ASP A 59 14.86 -8.72 -18.32
N ARG A 60 14.12 -7.76 -17.77
CA ARG A 60 13.60 -7.85 -16.39
C ARG A 60 12.35 -8.70 -16.39
N LEU A 61 12.32 -9.71 -15.53
CA LEU A 61 11.24 -10.68 -15.45
C LEU A 61 10.58 -10.63 -14.06
N LEU A 62 9.29 -10.33 -14.02
CA LEU A 62 8.45 -10.66 -12.87
C LEU A 62 7.83 -12.03 -13.15
N SER A 63 8.22 -13.03 -12.38
CA SER A 63 7.63 -14.37 -12.41
C SER A 63 6.80 -14.58 -11.15
N SER A 64 5.83 -15.48 -11.19
CA SER A 64 5.15 -15.99 -9.98
C SER A 64 6.09 -16.82 -9.09
N THR A 65 7.20 -17.30 -9.65
CA THR A 65 8.26 -18.03 -8.94
C THR A 65 9.50 -17.18 -8.71
N GLY A 66 10.21 -17.39 -7.60
CA GLY A 66 11.48 -16.72 -7.31
C GLY A 66 11.37 -15.25 -6.88
N VAL A 67 10.16 -14.77 -6.63
CA VAL A 67 9.91 -13.46 -6.00
C VAL A 67 9.98 -13.64 -4.48
N GLY A 68 10.83 -12.85 -3.84
CA GLY A 68 11.00 -12.86 -2.39
C GLY A 68 9.99 -11.97 -1.69
N GLY A 69 9.57 -10.87 -2.31
CA GLY A 69 8.54 -9.98 -1.78
C GLY A 69 8.27 -8.77 -2.67
N VAL A 70 7.12 -8.14 -2.46
CA VAL A 70 6.63 -7.00 -3.26
C VAL A 70 6.13 -5.87 -2.35
N LEU A 71 6.65 -4.67 -2.54
CA LEU A 71 6.06 -3.44 -2.02
C LEU A 71 5.14 -2.84 -3.08
N ASN A 72 3.83 -2.93 -2.87
CA ASN A 72 2.84 -2.43 -3.82
C ASN A 72 2.24 -1.09 -3.35
N ARG A 73 2.46 -0.05 -4.16
CA ARG A 73 1.98 1.32 -3.95
C ARG A 73 1.31 1.90 -5.20
N ILE A 74 0.94 1.08 -6.17
CA ILE A 74 0.15 1.55 -7.31
C ILE A 74 -1.24 1.94 -6.82
N SER A 75 -1.61 3.22 -6.98
CA SER A 75 -2.94 3.71 -6.58
C SER A 75 -4.01 3.36 -7.61
N PHE A 76 -3.69 3.56 -8.89
CA PHE A 76 -4.55 3.24 -10.02
C PHE A 76 -3.72 3.13 -11.30
N LEU A 77 -4.29 2.53 -12.34
CA LEU A 77 -3.75 2.56 -13.70
C LEU A 77 -4.58 3.55 -14.51
N SER A 78 -3.95 4.58 -15.09
CA SER A 78 -4.66 5.57 -15.92
C SER A 78 -4.95 5.02 -17.32
N ALA A 79 -6.13 5.35 -17.86
CA ALA A 79 -6.46 5.11 -19.28
C ALA A 79 -5.48 5.81 -20.24
N ASP A 80 -4.82 6.89 -19.79
CA ASP A 80 -3.83 7.63 -20.59
C ASP A 80 -2.57 6.80 -20.89
N LEU A 81 -2.34 5.71 -20.16
CA LEU A 81 -1.27 4.76 -20.46
C LEU A 81 -1.43 4.11 -21.84
N PHE A 82 -2.65 4.10 -22.40
CA PHE A 82 -3.00 3.49 -23.68
C PHE A 82 -3.20 4.52 -24.80
N ALA A 83 -2.79 5.77 -24.59
CA ALA A 83 -2.74 6.76 -25.66
C ALA A 83 -1.69 6.36 -26.73
N PRO A 84 -1.96 6.57 -28.03
CA PRO A 84 -3.04 7.38 -28.60
C PRO A 84 -4.33 6.63 -28.97
N GLY A 85 -4.62 5.44 -28.43
CA GLY A 85 -5.82 4.65 -28.78
C GLY A 85 -7.16 5.40 -28.67
N ARG A 86 -8.27 4.85 -29.17
CA ARG A 86 -9.59 5.51 -29.04
C ARG A 86 -10.03 5.55 -27.57
N PRO A 87 -10.77 6.57 -27.10
CA PRO A 87 -11.16 6.70 -25.69
C PRO A 87 -11.83 5.43 -25.10
N GLU A 88 -12.71 4.80 -25.86
CA GLU A 88 -13.42 3.58 -25.46
C GLU A 88 -12.46 2.40 -25.32
N ASP A 89 -11.54 2.24 -26.29
CA ASP A 89 -10.51 1.21 -26.26
C ASP A 89 -9.54 1.42 -25.08
N ARG A 90 -9.24 2.68 -24.71
CA ARG A 90 -8.37 2.99 -23.57
C ARG A 90 -9.01 2.59 -22.24
N GLN A 91 -10.31 2.85 -22.06
CA GLN A 91 -11.02 2.45 -20.84
C GLN A 91 -11.12 0.93 -20.74
N TYR A 92 -11.42 0.25 -21.84
CA TYR A 92 -11.42 -1.21 -21.89
C TYR A 92 -10.04 -1.78 -21.54
N ALA A 93 -8.98 -1.30 -22.20
CA ALA A 93 -7.61 -1.71 -21.92
C ALA A 93 -7.19 -1.44 -20.46
N GLN A 94 -7.61 -0.30 -19.89
CA GLN A 94 -7.39 0.01 -18.48
C GLN A 94 -8.03 -1.04 -17.56
N MET A 95 -9.28 -1.41 -17.81
CA MET A 95 -9.98 -2.43 -17.02
C MET A 95 -9.31 -3.80 -17.12
N GLU A 96 -8.94 -4.22 -18.33
CA GLU A 96 -8.25 -5.50 -18.58
C GLU A 96 -6.88 -5.55 -17.87
N VAL A 97 -6.05 -4.51 -18.02
CA VAL A 97 -4.74 -4.47 -17.35
C VAL A 97 -4.89 -4.36 -15.84
N THR A 98 -5.91 -3.66 -15.33
CA THR A 98 -6.21 -3.61 -13.89
C THR A 98 -6.54 -5.00 -13.36
N ALA A 99 -7.46 -5.72 -14.01
CA ALA A 99 -7.82 -7.08 -13.62
C ALA A 99 -6.62 -8.03 -13.69
N LEU A 100 -5.80 -7.91 -14.73
CA LEU A 100 -4.60 -8.71 -14.91
C LEU A 100 -3.54 -8.45 -13.84
N VAL A 101 -3.27 -7.18 -13.49
CA VAL A 101 -2.35 -6.83 -12.39
C VAL A 101 -2.88 -7.33 -11.05
N MET A 102 -4.18 -7.17 -10.79
CA MET A 102 -4.80 -7.65 -9.56
C MET A 102 -4.64 -9.17 -9.43
N SER A 103 -4.99 -9.92 -10.48
CA SER A 103 -4.86 -11.38 -10.49
C SER A 103 -3.40 -11.81 -10.36
N CYS A 104 -2.48 -11.14 -11.05
CA CYS A 104 -1.03 -11.37 -10.95
C CYS A 104 -0.54 -11.22 -9.51
N LEU A 105 -0.83 -10.09 -8.85
CA LEU A 105 -0.35 -9.81 -7.49
C LEU A 105 -1.03 -10.67 -6.43
N HIS A 106 -2.26 -11.14 -6.69
CA HIS A 106 -2.95 -12.05 -5.81
C HIS A 106 -2.38 -13.48 -5.90
N GLY A 107 -1.92 -13.90 -7.08
CA GLY A 107 -1.30 -15.21 -7.31
C GLY A 107 0.18 -15.32 -6.94
N LEU A 108 0.77 -14.34 -6.25
CA LEU A 108 2.16 -14.44 -5.78
C LEU A 108 2.22 -15.14 -4.42
N ASP A 109 3.07 -16.17 -4.33
CA ASP A 109 3.33 -16.96 -3.11
C ASP A 109 4.32 -16.28 -2.14
N CYS A 110 4.61 -15.00 -2.36
CA CYS A 110 5.51 -14.22 -1.51
C CYS A 110 4.75 -13.13 -0.74
N PRO A 111 5.38 -12.53 0.29
CA PRO A 111 4.86 -11.32 0.93
C PRO A 111 4.58 -10.21 -0.11
N VAL A 112 3.33 -9.75 -0.15
CA VAL A 112 2.92 -8.58 -0.94
C VAL A 112 2.35 -7.54 0.02
N LEU A 113 3.20 -6.56 0.38
CA LEU A 113 2.77 -5.42 1.18
C LEU A 113 1.75 -4.62 0.36
N ASN A 114 0.53 -4.56 0.89
CA ASN A 114 -0.64 -3.93 0.28
C ASN A 114 -1.05 -4.57 -1.06
N ARG A 115 -1.26 -5.89 -1.02
CA ARG A 115 -1.90 -6.65 -2.08
C ARG A 115 -3.21 -5.98 -2.52
N PRO A 116 -3.51 -5.92 -3.84
CA PRO A 116 -4.75 -5.32 -4.33
C PRO A 116 -5.99 -5.98 -3.74
N THR A 117 -7.04 -5.18 -3.57
CA THR A 117 -8.37 -5.61 -3.12
C THR A 117 -9.43 -5.06 -4.07
N ALA A 118 -10.68 -5.50 -3.92
CA ALA A 118 -11.81 -4.89 -4.63
C ALA A 118 -11.96 -3.38 -4.33
N GLN A 119 -11.38 -2.89 -3.23
CA GLN A 119 -11.44 -1.50 -2.81
C GLN A 119 -10.21 -0.67 -3.25
N GLY A 120 -9.20 -1.27 -3.87
CA GLY A 120 -8.02 -0.52 -4.28
C GLY A 120 -6.83 -1.34 -4.76
N MET A 121 -5.98 -0.72 -5.57
CA MET A 121 -4.78 -1.34 -6.11
C MET A 121 -3.65 -1.49 -5.11
N ALA A 122 -3.61 -0.71 -4.03
CA ALA A 122 -2.61 -0.80 -2.97
C ALA A 122 -3.29 -1.01 -1.62
N GLY A 123 -4.09 -2.08 -1.49
CA GLY A 123 -4.88 -2.37 -0.30
C GLY A 123 -6.29 -1.74 -0.32
N SER A 124 -6.95 -1.75 0.82
CA SER A 124 -8.33 -1.26 0.96
C SER A 124 -8.37 0.25 1.19
N TRP A 125 -8.91 1.00 0.23
CA TRP A 125 -9.36 2.36 0.50
C TRP A 125 -10.68 2.31 1.27
N ARG A 126 -10.73 3.02 2.39
CA ARG A 126 -11.88 3.02 3.28
C ARG A 126 -12.35 4.43 3.56
N HIS A 127 -13.66 4.53 3.78
CA HIS A 127 -14.28 5.79 4.16
C HIS A 127 -13.81 6.24 5.55
N PRO A 128 -13.71 7.55 5.83
CA PRO A 128 -13.30 8.04 7.14
C PRO A 128 -14.11 7.47 8.33
N SER A 129 -15.43 7.26 8.15
CA SER A 129 -16.29 6.62 9.17
C SER A 129 -15.90 5.17 9.47
N GLU A 130 -15.54 4.41 8.45
CA GLU A 130 -15.10 3.02 8.59
C GLU A 130 -13.77 2.95 9.32
N TRP A 131 -12.84 3.85 8.98
CA TRP A 131 -11.60 4.01 9.72
C TRP A 131 -11.82 4.31 11.20
N ALA A 132 -12.76 5.20 11.54
CA ALA A 132 -13.10 5.50 12.94
C ALA A 132 -13.66 4.27 13.68
N VAL A 133 -14.51 3.48 13.03
CA VAL A 133 -15.04 2.23 13.61
C VAL A 133 -13.92 1.21 13.84
N LEU A 134 -13.06 1.00 12.85
CA LEU A 134 -11.93 0.06 12.98
C LEU A 134 -10.93 0.51 14.05
N ALA A 135 -10.66 1.81 14.13
CA ALA A 135 -9.80 2.39 15.17
C ALA A 135 -10.38 2.12 16.58
N GLY A 136 -11.68 2.36 16.78
CA GLY A 136 -12.35 2.04 18.04
C GLY A 136 -12.26 0.55 18.39
N ARG A 137 -12.47 -0.34 17.41
CA ARG A 137 -12.32 -1.80 17.59
C ARG A 137 -10.88 -2.22 17.91
N ALA A 138 -9.89 -1.49 17.42
CA ALA A 138 -8.49 -1.71 17.72
C ALA A 138 -8.07 -1.19 19.11
N GLY A 139 -8.95 -0.45 19.79
CA GLY A 139 -8.68 0.18 21.09
C GLY A 139 -8.13 1.60 21.00
N LEU A 140 -8.21 2.26 19.84
CA LEU A 140 -7.82 3.66 19.67
C LEU A 140 -8.99 4.60 19.96
N THR A 141 -8.73 5.69 20.67
CA THR A 141 -9.68 6.80 20.76
C THR A 141 -9.72 7.55 19.44
N ALA A 142 -10.83 7.46 18.71
CA ALA A 142 -11.02 8.13 17.44
C ALA A 142 -11.66 9.50 17.58
N TRP A 143 -11.29 10.42 16.69
CA TRP A 143 -12.05 11.67 16.52
C TRP A 143 -13.49 11.35 16.12
N PRO A 144 -14.50 12.01 16.72
CA PRO A 144 -15.89 11.71 16.41
C PRO A 144 -16.19 12.00 14.94
N PHE A 145 -16.70 10.99 14.22
CA PHE A 145 -17.21 11.16 12.87
C PHE A 145 -18.69 11.54 12.91
N ARG A 146 -19.07 12.61 12.20
CA ARG A 146 -20.47 12.97 11.93
C ARG A 146 -20.60 13.46 10.49
N GLN A 147 -21.54 12.89 9.75
CA GLN A 147 -21.88 13.32 8.40
C GLN A 147 -23.31 13.86 8.39
N ARG A 148 -23.49 15.06 7.84
CA ARG A 148 -24.80 15.69 7.62
C ARG A 148 -25.11 15.74 6.13
N ALA A 149 -26.39 15.85 5.80
CA ALA A 149 -26.82 16.06 4.42
C ALA A 149 -26.14 17.32 3.83
N GLY A 150 -25.64 17.21 2.60
CA GLY A 150 -24.96 18.30 1.89
C GLY A 150 -23.48 18.51 2.25
N GLN A 151 -22.90 17.69 3.14
CA GLN A 151 -21.45 17.70 3.39
C GLN A 151 -20.71 16.75 2.45
N ASP A 152 -19.44 17.07 2.17
CA ASP A 152 -18.54 16.18 1.44
C ASP A 152 -18.44 14.83 2.19
N PRO A 153 -18.75 13.71 1.53
CA PRO A 153 -18.66 12.39 2.16
C PRO A 153 -17.23 12.06 2.61
N VAL A 154 -16.19 12.54 1.92
CA VAL A 154 -14.79 12.13 2.18
C VAL A 154 -14.07 13.07 3.16
N MET A 155 -14.82 13.73 4.05
CA MET A 155 -14.26 14.66 5.01
C MET A 155 -13.27 13.95 5.97
N ALA A 156 -12.09 14.53 6.15
CA ALA A 156 -11.10 14.07 7.11
C ALA A 156 -11.68 14.02 8.54
N LEU A 157 -11.28 13.02 9.33
CA LEU A 157 -11.78 12.87 10.70
C LEU A 157 -11.40 14.06 11.58
N ALA A 158 -10.15 14.50 11.51
CA ALA A 158 -9.66 15.65 12.26
C ALA A 158 -9.38 16.86 11.35
N PRO A 159 -9.51 18.11 11.87
CA PRO A 159 -9.17 19.31 11.12
C PRO A 159 -7.74 19.26 10.55
N PRO A 160 -7.52 19.65 9.28
CA PRO A 160 -6.19 19.62 8.66
C PRO A 160 -5.16 20.54 9.32
N SER A 161 -5.61 21.58 10.03
CA SER A 161 -4.76 22.55 10.70
C SER A 161 -4.07 22.02 11.97
N LEU A 162 -4.50 20.88 12.50
CA LEU A 162 -3.92 20.32 13.72
C LEU A 162 -2.65 19.53 13.40
N PRO A 163 -1.60 19.66 14.23
CA PRO A 163 -0.35 18.93 14.02
C PRO A 163 -0.59 17.42 14.13
N ARG A 164 -0.08 16.68 13.14
CA ARG A 164 -0.21 15.22 13.06
C ARG A 164 1.07 14.51 13.47
N ARG A 165 0.90 13.38 14.14
CA ARG A 165 1.95 12.36 14.35
C ARG A 165 1.50 11.09 13.66
N THR A 166 2.40 10.42 12.96
CA THR A 166 2.07 9.20 12.24
C THR A 166 2.81 8.03 12.85
N VAL A 167 2.10 6.93 13.08
CA VAL A 167 2.67 5.61 13.37
C VAL A 167 2.57 4.79 12.10
N PHE A 168 3.69 4.18 11.69
CA PHE A 168 3.74 3.32 10.52
C PHE A 168 3.70 1.87 10.95
N VAL A 169 2.83 1.08 10.33
CA VAL A 169 2.75 -0.36 10.51
C VAL A 169 3.26 -1.03 9.25
N ALA A 170 4.12 -2.03 9.41
CA ALA A 170 4.54 -2.94 8.36
C ALA A 170 4.52 -4.37 8.93
N GLY A 171 3.71 -5.25 8.31
CA GLY A 171 3.41 -6.58 8.86
C GLY A 171 2.80 -6.46 10.26
N ARG A 172 3.41 -7.13 11.24
CA ARG A 172 3.00 -7.07 12.66
C ARG A 172 3.75 -6.03 13.49
N GLN A 173 4.55 -5.16 12.88
CA GLN A 173 5.39 -4.21 13.60
C GLN A 173 4.92 -2.77 13.39
N ALA A 174 4.82 -2.02 14.50
CA ALA A 174 4.60 -0.58 14.49
C ALA A 174 5.90 0.19 14.75
N CYS A 175 6.11 1.26 13.99
CA CYS A 175 7.25 2.17 14.09
C CYS A 175 6.76 3.61 14.26
N GLY A 176 7.35 4.33 15.22
CA GLY A 176 7.01 5.70 15.57
C GLY A 176 7.25 5.96 17.05
N ALA A 177 7.16 7.21 17.47
CA ALA A 177 7.36 7.62 18.86
C ALA A 177 6.08 7.48 19.73
N ALA A 178 5.24 6.49 19.43
CA ALA A 178 3.98 6.28 20.14
C ALA A 178 4.18 5.40 21.40
N PRO A 179 3.36 5.58 22.45
CA PRO A 179 3.30 4.66 23.58
C PRO A 179 3.02 3.22 23.13
N GLY A 180 3.48 2.23 23.92
CA GLY A 180 3.35 0.80 23.59
C GLY A 180 1.91 0.38 23.28
N GLU A 181 0.95 0.82 24.10
CA GLU A 181 -0.48 0.53 23.89
C GLU A 181 -1.02 1.07 22.56
N VAL A 182 -0.57 2.26 22.15
CA VAL A 182 -0.97 2.90 20.89
C VAL A 182 -0.32 2.17 19.72
N ALA A 183 0.95 1.77 19.84
CA ALA A 183 1.65 0.99 18.83
C ALA A 183 0.98 -0.37 18.61
N GLU A 184 0.65 -1.10 19.68
CA GLU A 184 -0.10 -2.36 19.60
C GLU A 184 -1.49 -2.16 18.98
N ALA A 185 -2.20 -1.11 19.37
CA ALA A 185 -3.49 -0.78 18.76
C ALA A 185 -3.36 -0.47 17.27
N CYS A 186 -2.28 0.19 16.81
CA CYS A 186 -2.00 0.36 15.38
C CYS A 186 -1.82 -0.98 14.66
N THR A 187 -1.10 -1.95 15.26
CA THR A 187 -0.95 -3.29 14.66
C THR A 187 -2.28 -4.03 14.58
N ARG A 188 -3.14 -3.93 15.61
CA ARG A 188 -4.51 -4.49 15.57
C ARG A 188 -5.36 -3.82 14.50
N LEU A 189 -5.27 -2.50 14.36
CA LEU A 189 -5.96 -1.75 13.30
C LEU A 189 -5.53 -2.25 11.91
N ALA A 190 -4.24 -2.41 11.66
CA ALA A 190 -3.72 -2.93 10.40
C ALA A 190 -4.25 -4.34 10.09
N ALA A 191 -4.29 -5.22 11.09
CA ALA A 191 -4.86 -6.56 10.96
C ALA A 191 -6.37 -6.54 10.66
N LEU A 192 -7.15 -5.74 11.42
CA LEU A 192 -8.59 -5.56 11.19
C LEU A 192 -8.90 -4.97 9.80
N ALA A 193 -8.02 -4.08 9.32
CA ALA A 193 -8.13 -3.47 8.01
C ALA A 193 -7.57 -4.35 6.88
N GLN A 194 -6.97 -5.50 7.22
CA GLN A 194 -6.29 -6.40 6.28
C GLN A 194 -5.25 -5.66 5.41
N THR A 195 -4.52 -4.73 6.02
CA THR A 195 -3.59 -3.84 5.34
C THR A 195 -2.22 -3.95 5.98
N ALA A 196 -1.29 -4.64 5.32
CA ALA A 196 0.02 -4.96 5.88
C ALA A 196 0.96 -3.75 6.00
N LEU A 197 0.78 -2.71 5.17
CA LEU A 197 1.48 -1.44 5.28
C LEU A 197 0.48 -0.31 5.50
N LEU A 198 0.47 0.29 6.69
CA LEU A 198 -0.51 1.30 7.07
C LEU A 198 0.17 2.48 7.77
N GLY A 199 -0.16 3.71 7.38
CA GLY A 199 0.13 4.89 8.21
C GLY A 199 -1.09 5.26 9.01
N VAL A 200 -0.93 5.45 10.31
CA VAL A 200 -1.98 5.80 11.26
C VAL A 200 -1.69 7.20 11.78
N ASP A 201 -2.54 8.15 11.43
CA ASP A 201 -2.40 9.54 11.82
C ASP A 201 -3.10 9.81 13.15
N PHE A 202 -2.45 10.59 13.99
CA PHE A 202 -2.95 11.03 15.27
C PHE A 202 -2.82 12.54 15.42
N VAL A 203 -3.83 13.16 16.03
CA VAL A 203 -3.70 14.49 16.59
C VAL A 203 -3.26 14.35 18.04
N ALA A 204 -2.22 15.10 18.41
CA ALA A 204 -1.80 15.20 19.80
C ALA A 204 -2.75 16.13 20.57
N GLY A 205 -3.40 15.62 21.60
CA GLY A 205 -4.24 16.43 22.49
C GLY A 205 -3.46 17.05 23.66
N PRO A 206 -4.13 17.89 24.47
CA PRO A 206 -3.59 18.35 25.75
C PRO A 206 -3.18 17.15 26.62
N ALA A 207 -2.04 17.26 27.31
CA ALA A 207 -1.40 16.17 28.06
C ALA A 207 -0.87 14.98 27.22
N GLY A 208 -0.71 15.15 25.90
CA GLY A 208 -0.04 14.16 25.04
C GLY A 208 -0.93 12.98 24.64
N SER A 209 -2.25 13.13 24.73
CA SER A 209 -3.21 12.12 24.27
C SER A 209 -3.12 11.89 22.76
N TRP A 210 -3.32 10.64 22.34
CA TRP A 210 -3.24 10.21 20.95
C TRP A 210 -4.64 9.97 20.41
N THR A 211 -5.20 10.96 19.71
CA THR A 211 -6.53 10.84 19.11
C THR A 211 -6.39 10.46 17.64
N PHE A 212 -6.90 9.28 17.27
CA PHE A 212 -6.88 8.79 15.90
C PHE A 212 -7.59 9.76 14.95
N ALA A 213 -6.89 10.15 13.89
CA ALA A 213 -7.27 11.19 12.94
C ALA A 213 -7.39 10.68 11.49
N GLY A 214 -7.05 9.42 11.25
CA GLY A 214 -7.14 8.78 9.94
C GLY A 214 -6.11 7.68 9.77
N ALA A 215 -6.27 6.91 8.70
CA ALA A 215 -5.26 5.97 8.26
C ALA A 215 -5.20 5.94 6.73
N SER A 216 -4.04 5.57 6.20
CA SER A 216 -3.83 5.42 4.76
C SER A 216 -3.00 4.17 4.47
N PRO A 217 -3.39 3.34 3.49
CA PRO A 217 -2.53 2.28 2.97
C PRO A 217 -1.38 2.84 2.11
N GLN A 218 -1.39 4.14 1.78
CA GLN A 218 -0.33 4.79 1.02
C GLN A 218 0.29 5.93 1.84
N PRO A 219 0.89 5.64 3.01
CA PRO A 219 1.46 6.69 3.81
C PRO A 219 2.76 7.20 3.19
N ASP A 220 3.10 8.46 3.46
CA ASP A 220 4.46 8.95 3.31
C ASP A 220 5.27 8.50 4.52
N PHE A 221 5.88 7.33 4.40
CA PHE A 221 6.61 6.69 5.50
C PHE A 221 8.08 7.12 5.60
N ARG A 222 8.51 8.16 4.85
CA ARG A 222 9.91 8.63 4.88
C ARG A 222 10.32 9.12 6.26
N SER A 223 9.39 9.68 7.02
CA SER A 223 9.62 10.10 8.42
C SER A 223 9.82 8.93 9.38
N GLY A 224 9.55 7.69 8.96
CA GLY A 224 9.88 6.47 9.72
C GLY A 224 11.38 6.15 9.75
N GLY A 225 12.17 6.76 8.86
CA GLY A 225 13.64 6.68 8.88
C GLY A 225 14.20 5.27 8.66
N ALA A 226 15.47 5.07 9.03
CA ALA A 226 16.19 3.81 8.85
C ALA A 226 15.51 2.62 9.54
N ARG A 227 14.98 2.84 10.76
CA ARG A 227 14.28 1.78 11.51
C ARG A 227 13.08 1.24 10.73
N PHE A 228 12.31 2.11 10.08
CA PHE A 228 11.17 1.65 9.29
C PHE A 228 11.60 0.91 8.02
N LEU A 229 12.72 1.30 7.40
CA LEU A 229 13.30 0.53 6.29
C LEU A 229 13.75 -0.86 6.71
N ASP A 230 14.31 -1.01 7.91
CA ASP A 230 14.69 -2.31 8.46
C ASP A 230 13.46 -3.21 8.63
N THR A 231 12.37 -2.67 9.19
CA THR A 231 11.10 -3.38 9.30
C THR A 231 10.54 -3.73 7.92
N LEU A 232 10.52 -2.81 6.95
CA LEU A 232 10.06 -3.09 5.59
C LEU A 232 10.86 -4.22 4.94
N ALA A 233 12.19 -4.20 5.09
CA ALA A 233 13.07 -5.23 4.55
C ALA A 233 12.79 -6.61 5.18
N ALA A 234 12.62 -6.68 6.50
CA ALA A 234 12.31 -7.92 7.20
C ALA A 234 10.94 -8.48 6.82
N VAL A 235 9.90 -7.63 6.72
CA VAL A 235 8.57 -8.07 6.27
C VAL A 235 8.60 -8.56 4.83
N LEU A 236 9.31 -7.87 3.94
CA LEU A 236 9.43 -8.31 2.54
C LEU A 236 10.14 -9.66 2.42
N LYS A 237 11.09 -9.98 3.32
CA LYS A 237 11.76 -11.29 3.36
C LYS A 237 10.89 -12.41 3.94
N GLY A 238 9.75 -12.09 4.55
CA GLY A 238 8.91 -13.05 5.26
C GLY A 238 9.35 -13.30 6.71
N ASP A 239 10.23 -12.47 7.28
CA ASP A 239 10.77 -12.68 8.63
C ASP A 239 9.77 -12.28 9.74
N LEU A 240 8.67 -11.61 9.40
CA LEU A 240 7.77 -10.90 10.34
C LEU A 240 6.27 -11.05 10.01
N GLU A 241 5.85 -12.19 9.45
CA GLU A 241 4.43 -12.50 9.17
C GLU A 241 3.55 -12.64 10.42
#